data_AF-A0A1Q9XMH7-F1
#
_entry.id   AF-A0A1Q9XMH7-F1
#
_cell.length_a   1.000
_cell.length_b   1.000
_cell.length_c   1.000
_cell.angle_alpha   90.00
_cell.angle_beta   90.00
_cell.angle_gamma   90.00
#
_symmetry.space_group_name_H-M   'P 1'
#
loop_
_entity.id
_entity.type
_entity.pdbx_description
1 polymer ?
#
loop_
_entity_poly.entity_id
_entity_poly.type
_entity_poly.pdbx_seq_one_letter_code
_entity_poly.pdbx_strand_id
1 'polypeptide(L)'
;MNSRLTLVLASVLLVGAVITGYWGVTLGRQSAQPVALPSAPGVTPAAAVGNQLQTQVDEQQRVNVVVLARAVQPLVAISRDDLAVERLRIAPPGSFASPEQLIGRTLWQPMPAGTVLNQAAFDMAGPLARMIRPHERALAVAVDAVIGGGGHLSPGDYVDVLLYLRQGEGNAEQTAQVVIPALRLLSVGDTLGITNQGEPAQLPTDADEERRRRRNAPSTAVLAVPEALLTRFMLATQVGSLRLAVRSVDEKRLADYYAGKEPVADVGEAQRQLFQFEQLAVRGAAPAPQAQPEPARQAPAGIPVYRGNDATRQTP
;
A
#
# COMPACT_ATOMS: atom_id res chain seq x y z
N MET A 1 80.51 -33.22 -14.57
CA MET A 1 79.24 -33.46 -15.30
C MET A 1 78.25 -32.39 -14.88
N ASN A 2 77.85 -31.52 -15.81
CA ASN A 2 77.33 -30.18 -15.51
C ASN A 2 75.85 -30.18 -15.08
N SER A 3 75.62 -30.17 -13.76
CA SER A 3 74.29 -30.11 -13.11
C SER A 3 73.42 -28.92 -13.55
N ARG A 4 74.02 -27.80 -13.97
CA ARG A 4 73.25 -26.67 -14.52
C ARG A 4 72.61 -26.98 -15.87
N LEU A 5 73.23 -27.84 -16.67
CA LEU A 5 72.76 -28.22 -18.00
C LEU A 5 71.56 -29.17 -17.91
N THR A 6 71.53 -30.05 -16.91
CA THR A 6 70.37 -30.91 -16.62
C THR A 6 69.17 -30.13 -16.06
N LEU A 7 69.42 -29.06 -15.30
CA LEU A 7 68.34 -28.21 -14.74
C LEU A 7 67.68 -27.35 -15.82
N VAL A 8 68.48 -26.81 -16.76
CA VAL A 8 67.95 -26.11 -17.95
C VAL A 8 67.14 -27.08 -18.81
N LEU A 9 67.65 -28.29 -19.07
CA LEU A 9 66.93 -29.30 -19.85
C LEU A 9 65.60 -29.72 -19.18
N ALA A 10 65.59 -29.88 -17.86
CA ALA A 10 64.38 -30.20 -17.10
C ALA A 10 63.33 -29.07 -17.16
N SER A 11 63.76 -27.81 -17.08
CA SER A 11 62.86 -26.67 -17.20
C SER A 11 62.21 -26.55 -18.58
N VAL A 12 62.97 -26.81 -19.65
CA VAL A 12 62.46 -26.81 -21.03
C VAL A 12 61.45 -27.93 -21.25
N LEU A 13 61.71 -29.13 -20.70
CA LEU A 13 60.77 -30.26 -20.79
C LEU A 13 59.47 -30.01 -20.03
N LEU A 14 59.54 -29.38 -18.85
CA LEU A 14 58.35 -29.07 -18.06
C LEU A 14 57.46 -28.03 -18.76
N VAL A 15 58.05 -27.00 -19.36
CA VAL A 15 57.30 -26.01 -20.16
C VAL A 15 56.68 -26.67 -21.39
N GLY A 16 57.41 -27.56 -22.08
CA GLY A 16 56.89 -28.33 -23.21
C GLY A 16 55.69 -29.21 -22.84
N ALA A 17 55.73 -29.87 -21.67
CA ALA A 17 54.63 -30.70 -21.17
C ALA A 17 53.38 -29.88 -20.84
N VAL A 18 53.54 -28.70 -20.24
CA VAL A 18 52.40 -27.80 -19.92
C VAL A 18 51.75 -27.27 -21.20
N ILE A 19 52.54 -26.88 -22.20
CA ILE A 19 52.01 -26.41 -23.49
C ILE A 19 51.26 -27.55 -24.19
N THR A 20 51.83 -28.76 -24.22
CA THR A 20 51.19 -29.92 -24.86
C THR A 20 49.92 -30.35 -24.11
N GLY A 21 49.91 -30.29 -22.77
CA GLY A 21 48.73 -30.55 -21.96
C GLY A 21 47.62 -29.52 -22.17
N TYR A 22 47.99 -28.23 -22.27
CA TYR A 22 47.02 -27.17 -22.57
C TYR A 22 46.40 -27.36 -23.95
N TRP A 23 47.23 -27.62 -24.98
CA TRP A 23 46.74 -27.90 -26.33
C TRP A 23 45.91 -29.19 -26.42
N GLY A 24 46.25 -30.21 -25.64
CA GLY A 24 45.45 -31.44 -25.53
C GLY A 24 44.05 -31.20 -24.96
N VAL A 25 43.94 -30.34 -23.94
CA VAL A 25 42.63 -29.99 -23.35
C VAL A 25 41.81 -29.08 -24.26
N THR A 26 42.45 -28.18 -25.03
CA THR A 26 41.73 -27.31 -25.98
C THR A 26 41.25 -28.06 -27.21
N LEU A 27 42.03 -29.01 -27.76
CA LEU A 27 41.58 -29.86 -28.87
C LEU A 27 40.54 -30.90 -28.41
N GLY A 28 40.64 -31.41 -27.17
CA GLY A 28 39.69 -32.36 -26.61
C GLY A 28 38.27 -31.80 -26.40
N ARG A 29 38.10 -30.48 -26.38
CA ARG A 29 36.78 -29.83 -26.26
C ARG A 29 36.06 -29.64 -27.60
N GLN A 30 36.69 -30.01 -28.73
CA GLN A 30 36.13 -29.75 -30.06
C GLN A 30 35.64 -31.00 -30.81
N SER A 31 35.65 -32.17 -30.18
CA SER A 31 35.22 -33.42 -30.82
C SER A 31 34.26 -34.22 -29.94
N ALA A 32 33.06 -33.68 -29.75
CA ALA A 32 31.86 -34.47 -29.49
C ALA A 32 30.81 -34.12 -30.55
N GLN A 33 31.19 -34.25 -31.81
CA GLN A 33 30.22 -34.36 -32.89
C GLN A 33 29.81 -35.84 -32.91
N PRO A 34 28.54 -36.19 -32.60
CA PRO A 34 28.12 -37.58 -32.63
C PRO A 34 28.33 -38.12 -34.05
N VAL A 35 29.11 -39.21 -34.14
CA VAL A 35 29.36 -39.92 -35.40
C VAL A 35 28.00 -40.36 -35.96
N ALA A 36 27.60 -39.76 -37.07
CA ALA A 36 26.55 -40.28 -37.92
C ALA A 36 27.06 -41.57 -38.58
N LEU A 37 26.32 -42.66 -38.39
CA LEU A 37 26.46 -43.91 -39.13
C LEU A 37 26.37 -43.66 -40.64
N PRO A 38 27.02 -44.48 -41.49
CA PRO A 38 27.05 -44.27 -42.94
C PRO A 38 25.63 -44.23 -43.50
N SER A 39 25.37 -43.17 -44.26
CA SER A 39 24.12 -42.90 -44.97
C SER A 39 23.72 -44.05 -45.88
N ALA A 40 22.67 -44.76 -45.50
CA ALA A 40 21.74 -45.31 -46.47
C ALA A 40 21.12 -44.15 -47.27
N PRO A 41 20.87 -44.30 -48.59
CA PRO A 41 20.31 -43.23 -49.39
C PRO A 41 18.87 -42.95 -48.94
N GLY A 42 18.65 -41.75 -48.40
CA GLY A 42 17.34 -41.19 -48.10
C GLY A 42 17.03 -41.12 -46.61
N VAL A 43 17.37 -39.99 -45.98
CA VAL A 43 16.49 -39.15 -45.13
C VAL A 43 17.33 -38.13 -44.33
N THR A 44 17.55 -36.95 -44.88
CA THR A 44 17.40 -35.71 -44.10
C THR A 44 16.25 -34.96 -44.78
N PRO A 45 15.22 -34.45 -44.05
CA PRO A 45 15.44 -33.39 -43.06
C PRO A 45 14.37 -33.28 -41.94
N ALA A 46 13.77 -34.38 -41.43
CA ALA A 46 12.59 -34.26 -40.55
C ALA A 46 12.85 -33.55 -39.20
N ALA A 47 14.03 -33.72 -38.59
CA ALA A 47 14.34 -33.12 -37.28
C ALA A 47 14.74 -31.63 -37.36
N ALA A 48 15.49 -31.23 -38.39
CA ALA A 48 15.85 -29.82 -38.62
C ALA A 48 14.64 -29.00 -39.09
N VAL A 49 13.81 -29.59 -39.97
CA VAL A 49 12.53 -29.00 -40.38
C VAL A 49 11.57 -28.95 -39.20
N GLY A 50 11.56 -29.96 -38.32
CA GLY A 50 10.79 -29.95 -37.07
C GLY A 50 11.18 -28.81 -36.13
N ASN A 51 12.48 -28.59 -35.86
CA ASN A 51 12.94 -27.47 -35.02
C ASN A 51 12.70 -26.09 -35.66
N GLN A 52 12.85 -25.96 -36.98
CA GLN A 52 12.57 -24.71 -37.70
C GLN A 52 11.06 -24.41 -37.74
N LEU A 53 10.22 -25.42 -37.96
CA LEU A 53 8.76 -25.30 -37.87
C LEU A 53 8.32 -24.94 -36.45
N GLN A 54 8.90 -25.56 -35.43
CA GLN A 54 8.58 -25.23 -34.03
C GLN A 54 8.98 -23.79 -33.68
N THR A 55 10.15 -23.33 -34.11
CA THR A 55 10.58 -21.93 -33.90
C THR A 55 9.67 -20.95 -34.65
N GLN A 56 9.26 -21.28 -35.88
CA GLN A 56 8.33 -20.46 -36.66
C GLN A 56 6.92 -20.42 -36.05
N VAL A 57 6.39 -21.55 -35.55
CA VAL A 57 5.10 -21.60 -34.84
C VAL A 57 5.16 -20.79 -33.55
N ASP A 58 6.27 -20.86 -32.84
CA ASP A 58 6.48 -20.13 -31.58
C ASP A 58 6.73 -18.63 -31.79
N GLU A 59 7.20 -18.21 -32.97
CA GLU A 59 7.22 -16.80 -33.40
C GLU A 59 5.85 -16.31 -33.90
N GLN A 60 5.08 -17.18 -34.56
CA GLN A 60 3.71 -16.87 -35.02
C GLN A 60 2.72 -16.70 -33.86
N GLN A 61 2.98 -17.34 -32.71
CA GLN A 61 2.16 -17.19 -31.51
C GLN A 61 2.49 -15.95 -30.67
N ARG A 62 3.49 -15.13 -31.06
CA ARG A 62 3.84 -13.92 -30.32
C ARG A 62 2.94 -12.75 -30.70
N VAL A 63 2.55 -11.99 -29.69
CA VAL A 63 1.74 -10.78 -29.82
C VAL A 63 2.67 -9.56 -29.77
N ASN A 64 2.41 -8.60 -30.64
CA ASN A 64 3.10 -7.31 -30.63
C ASN A 64 2.63 -6.50 -29.40
N VAL A 65 3.59 -5.97 -28.65
CA VAL A 65 3.36 -5.13 -27.48
C VAL A 65 4.28 -3.92 -27.55
N VAL A 66 3.71 -2.73 -27.34
CA VAL A 66 4.49 -1.49 -27.33
C VAL A 66 5.21 -1.31 -25.99
N VAL A 67 6.51 -1.07 -26.07
CA VAL A 67 7.38 -0.77 -24.94
C VAL A 67 8.03 0.60 -25.12
N LEU A 68 8.48 1.20 -24.01
CA LEU A 68 9.28 2.42 -24.05
C LEU A 68 10.70 2.10 -24.50
N ALA A 69 11.14 2.69 -25.61
CA ALA A 69 12.53 2.59 -26.09
C ALA A 69 13.50 3.42 -25.22
N ARG A 70 13.01 4.52 -24.64
CA ARG A 70 13.77 5.40 -23.75
C ARG A 70 12.94 5.80 -22.53
N ALA A 71 13.61 6.30 -21.50
CA ALA A 71 12.90 6.86 -20.35
C ALA A 71 12.12 8.11 -20.79
N VAL A 72 10.85 8.19 -20.39
CA VAL A 72 9.96 9.32 -20.70
C VAL A 72 9.72 10.11 -19.43
N GLN A 73 9.91 11.42 -19.52
CA GLN A 73 9.66 12.34 -18.43
C GLN A 73 8.15 12.58 -18.24
N PRO A 74 7.69 12.83 -17.01
CA PRO A 74 6.28 13.12 -16.76
C PRO A 74 5.84 14.38 -17.49
N LEU A 75 4.58 14.39 -17.92
CA LEU A 75 3.91 15.49 -18.61
C LEU A 75 4.50 15.85 -19.98
N VAL A 76 5.28 14.94 -20.58
CA VAL A 76 5.79 15.06 -21.95
C VAL A 76 4.97 14.17 -22.89
N ALA A 77 4.59 14.72 -24.04
CA ALA A 77 3.90 13.97 -25.07
C ALA A 77 4.83 12.93 -25.69
N ILE A 78 4.37 11.68 -25.76
CA ILE A 78 5.11 10.56 -26.34
C ILE A 78 5.29 10.79 -27.84
N SER A 79 6.53 10.74 -28.30
CA SER A 79 6.88 10.75 -29.72
C SER A 79 7.09 9.33 -30.25
N ARG A 80 7.17 9.17 -31.57
CA ARG A 80 7.45 7.86 -32.19
C ARG A 80 8.82 7.32 -31.78
N ASP A 81 9.81 8.18 -31.53
CA ASP A 81 11.17 7.76 -31.18
C ASP A 81 11.30 7.27 -29.73
N ASP A 82 10.25 7.48 -28.92
CA ASP A 82 10.18 6.99 -27.53
C ASP A 82 9.63 5.57 -27.44
N LEU A 83 9.11 5.03 -28.54
CA LEU A 83 8.37 3.77 -28.60
C LEU A 83 9.13 2.71 -29.40
N ALA A 84 9.06 1.46 -28.94
CA ALA A 84 9.46 0.27 -29.69
C ALA A 84 8.35 -0.78 -29.63
N VAL A 85 8.32 -1.68 -30.62
CA VAL A 85 7.39 -2.80 -30.64
C VAL A 85 8.16 -4.07 -30.36
N GLU A 86 7.82 -4.72 -29.25
CA GLU A 86 8.38 -6.00 -28.85
C GLU A 86 7.39 -7.13 -29.08
N ARG A 87 7.91 -8.32 -29.37
CA ARG A 87 7.08 -9.52 -29.59
C ARG A 87 7.14 -10.43 -28.38
N LEU A 88 6.08 -10.39 -27.58
CA LEU A 88 5.93 -11.20 -26.37
C LEU A 88 5.08 -12.43 -26.63
N ARG A 89 5.39 -13.56 -25.98
CA ARG A 89 4.54 -14.76 -26.03
C ARG A 89 3.18 -14.51 -25.38
N ILE A 90 3.16 -13.73 -24.30
CA ILE A 90 1.96 -13.37 -23.54
C ILE A 90 2.01 -11.86 -23.36
N ALA A 91 1.02 -11.17 -23.92
CA ALA A 91 0.87 -9.75 -23.76
C ALA A 91 0.24 -9.44 -22.38
N PRO A 92 0.82 -8.53 -21.57
CA PRO A 92 0.17 -8.06 -20.37
C PRO A 92 -1.22 -7.48 -20.67
N PRO A 93 -2.19 -7.63 -19.75
CA PRO A 93 -3.54 -7.11 -19.95
C PRO A 93 -3.52 -5.59 -20.18
N GLY A 94 -4.37 -5.12 -21.10
CA GLY A 94 -4.46 -3.71 -21.44
C GLY A 94 -3.23 -3.12 -22.16
N SER A 95 -2.32 -3.96 -22.65
CA SER A 95 -1.18 -3.53 -23.47
C SER A 95 -1.61 -3.05 -24.87
N PHE A 96 -0.82 -2.17 -25.45
CA PHE A 96 -1.06 -1.66 -26.80
C PHE A 96 -0.29 -2.46 -27.84
N ALA A 97 -0.92 -2.73 -28.99
CA ALA A 97 -0.29 -3.48 -30.09
C ALA A 97 0.37 -2.59 -31.16
N SER A 98 0.05 -1.29 -31.18
CA SER A 98 0.47 -0.35 -32.22
C SER A 98 0.94 0.97 -31.58
N PRO A 99 2.14 1.48 -31.94
CA PRO A 99 2.66 2.75 -31.43
C PRO A 99 1.79 3.95 -31.74
N GLU A 100 1.06 3.92 -32.85
CA GLU A 100 0.20 5.01 -33.34
C GLU A 100 -0.89 5.40 -32.32
N GLN A 101 -1.32 4.46 -31.47
CA GLN A 101 -2.31 4.69 -30.42
C GLN A 101 -1.77 5.49 -29.24
N LEU A 102 -0.45 5.65 -29.14
CA LEU A 102 0.25 6.23 -28.00
C LEU A 102 0.91 7.57 -28.34
N ILE A 103 1.17 7.84 -29.63
CA ILE A 103 1.75 9.09 -30.08
C ILE A 103 0.85 10.27 -29.67
N GLY A 104 1.44 11.28 -29.05
CA GLY A 104 0.73 12.46 -28.55
C GLY A 104 0.02 12.26 -27.20
N ARG A 105 -0.08 11.02 -26.69
CA ARG A 105 -0.52 10.79 -25.30
C ARG A 105 0.58 11.22 -24.36
N THR A 106 0.19 11.57 -23.14
CA THR A 106 1.11 12.10 -22.13
C THR A 106 1.06 11.20 -20.90
N LEU A 107 2.24 10.81 -20.41
CA LEU A 107 2.37 10.07 -19.15
C LEU A 107 2.41 11.07 -17.98
N TRP A 108 1.74 10.76 -16.88
CA TRP A 108 1.73 11.63 -15.70
C TRP A 108 2.85 11.27 -14.70
N GLN A 109 3.51 10.12 -14.87
CA GLN A 109 4.66 9.67 -14.07
C GLN A 109 5.88 9.40 -14.96
N PRO A 110 7.10 9.55 -14.40
CA PRO A 110 8.30 9.09 -15.08
C PRO A 110 8.22 7.58 -15.29
N MET A 111 8.59 7.12 -16.49
CA MET A 111 8.67 5.69 -16.79
C MET A 111 10.02 5.35 -17.42
N PRO A 112 10.71 4.30 -16.94
CA PRO A 112 11.99 3.90 -17.47
C PRO A 112 11.86 3.21 -18.83
N ALA A 113 12.95 3.21 -19.58
CA ALA A 113 13.07 2.41 -20.80
C ALA A 113 12.82 0.93 -20.51
N GLY A 114 12.27 0.21 -21.49
CA GLY A 114 11.89 -1.21 -21.39
C GLY A 114 10.55 -1.47 -20.71
N THR A 115 9.86 -0.44 -20.22
CA THR A 115 8.53 -0.61 -19.61
C THR A 115 7.48 -0.90 -20.69
N VAL A 116 6.69 -1.96 -20.49
CA VAL A 116 5.52 -2.28 -21.32
C VAL A 116 4.42 -1.27 -21.02
N LEU A 117 3.93 -0.57 -22.05
CA LEU A 117 2.83 0.38 -21.89
C LEU A 117 1.49 -0.34 -21.91
N ASN A 118 0.68 -0.06 -20.88
CA ASN A 118 -0.71 -0.50 -20.78
C ASN A 118 -1.63 0.70 -20.51
N GLN A 119 -2.94 0.49 -20.57
CA GLN A 119 -3.93 1.55 -20.33
C GLN A 119 -3.73 2.23 -18.96
N ALA A 120 -3.40 1.46 -17.91
CA ALA A 120 -3.19 1.96 -16.56
C ALA A 120 -2.02 2.96 -16.41
N ALA A 121 -1.04 2.92 -17.32
CA ALA A 121 0.07 3.89 -17.37
C ALA A 121 -0.41 5.34 -17.63
N PHE A 122 -1.60 5.50 -18.24
CA PHE A 122 -2.17 6.79 -18.61
C PHE A 122 -3.25 7.29 -17.64
N ASP A 123 -3.63 6.49 -16.65
CA ASP A 123 -4.62 6.91 -15.65
C ASP A 123 -4.02 8.00 -14.78
N MET A 124 -4.51 9.23 -14.90
CA MET A 124 -4.08 10.40 -14.13
C MET A 124 -4.60 10.35 -12.68
N ALA A 125 -4.18 9.33 -11.95
CA ALA A 125 -4.59 9.10 -10.57
C ALA A 125 -3.38 8.67 -9.74
N GLY A 126 -3.18 9.33 -8.60
CA GLY A 126 -2.20 8.92 -7.61
C GLY A 126 -2.41 7.47 -7.16
N PRO A 127 -1.38 6.79 -6.63
CA PRO A 127 -1.46 5.37 -6.26
C PRO A 127 -2.63 5.07 -5.31
N LEU A 128 -2.81 5.88 -4.26
CA LEU A 128 -3.92 5.73 -3.32
C LEU A 128 -5.31 5.93 -3.96
N ALA A 129 -5.43 6.84 -4.92
CA ALA A 129 -6.70 7.09 -5.60
C ALA A 129 -7.16 5.89 -6.44
N ARG A 130 -6.22 5.12 -7.00
CA ARG A 130 -6.50 3.86 -7.73
C ARG A 130 -6.87 2.69 -6.80
N MET A 131 -6.65 2.84 -5.51
CA MET A 131 -6.89 1.81 -4.50
C MET A 131 -8.23 1.96 -3.78
N ILE A 132 -8.99 3.04 -3.99
CA ILE A 132 -10.25 3.32 -3.28
C ILE A 132 -11.44 3.39 -4.23
N ARG A 133 -12.63 3.05 -3.74
CA ARG A 133 -13.89 3.20 -4.49
C ARG A 133 -14.39 4.65 -4.51
N PRO A 134 -15.33 5.01 -5.40
CA PRO A 134 -15.88 6.37 -5.47
C PRO A 134 -16.43 6.92 -4.13
N HIS A 135 -17.01 6.06 -3.29
CA HIS A 135 -17.59 6.40 -1.98
C HIS A 135 -16.61 6.22 -0.81
N GLU A 136 -15.33 5.95 -1.07
CA GLU A 136 -14.28 5.82 -0.07
C GLU A 136 -13.33 7.03 -0.14
N ARG A 137 -12.66 7.32 0.98
CA ARG A 137 -11.63 8.35 1.12
C ARG A 137 -10.41 7.70 1.79
N ALA A 138 -9.23 7.94 1.24
CA ALA A 138 -7.97 7.48 1.83
C ALA A 138 -7.56 8.44 2.95
N LEU A 139 -7.57 7.98 4.20
CA LEU A 139 -7.23 8.79 5.36
C LEU A 139 -6.01 8.24 6.08
N ALA A 140 -5.01 9.09 6.28
CA ALA A 140 -3.78 8.75 6.97
C ALA A 140 -3.93 8.92 8.49
N VAL A 141 -3.41 7.95 9.24
CA VAL A 141 -3.38 7.93 10.69
C VAL A 141 -1.94 7.71 11.12
N ALA A 142 -1.46 8.52 12.06
CA ALA A 142 -0.18 8.26 12.70
C ALA A 142 -0.29 6.94 13.48
N VAL A 143 0.61 5.99 13.20
CA VAL A 143 0.68 4.74 13.94
C VAL A 143 1.96 4.69 14.75
N ASP A 144 1.86 4.30 16.01
CA ASP A 144 3.00 3.84 16.79
C ASP A 144 2.96 2.30 16.87
N ALA A 145 3.93 1.70 17.56
CA ALA A 145 3.99 0.25 17.73
C ALA A 145 2.73 -0.34 18.43
N VAL A 146 2.02 0.47 19.22
CA VAL A 146 0.81 0.06 19.97
C VAL A 146 -0.44 0.17 19.09
N ILE A 147 -0.53 1.22 18.28
CA ILE A 147 -1.63 1.45 17.33
C ILE A 147 -1.53 0.47 16.15
N GLY A 148 -0.31 0.18 15.70
CA GLY A 148 -0.03 -0.63 14.52
C GLY A 148 0.11 -2.13 14.75
N GLY A 149 -0.45 -2.66 15.84
CA GLY A 149 -0.42 -4.09 16.14
C GLY A 149 0.99 -4.70 16.19
N GLY A 150 1.98 -3.96 16.71
CA GLY A 150 3.37 -4.41 16.79
C GLY A 150 4.13 -4.43 15.46
N GLY A 151 3.59 -3.82 14.39
CA GLY A 151 4.21 -3.82 13.07
C GLY A 151 3.82 -5.01 12.18
N HIS A 152 2.79 -5.76 12.58
CA HIS A 152 2.26 -6.90 11.81
C HIS A 152 1.16 -6.52 10.83
N LEU A 153 0.75 -5.25 10.79
CA LEU A 153 -0.21 -4.75 9.82
C LEU A 153 0.36 -4.81 8.41
N SER A 154 -0.41 -5.39 7.49
CA SER A 154 -0.07 -5.48 6.07
C SER A 154 -1.12 -4.78 5.22
N PRO A 155 -0.71 -4.06 4.16
CA PRO A 155 -1.68 -3.53 3.19
C PRO A 155 -2.60 -4.63 2.64
N GLY A 156 -3.91 -4.39 2.65
CA GLY A 156 -4.94 -5.36 2.33
C GLY A 156 -5.68 -5.92 3.55
N ASP A 157 -5.12 -5.78 4.76
CA ASP A 157 -5.78 -6.19 5.99
C ASP A 157 -7.05 -5.36 6.24
N TYR A 158 -8.00 -5.95 6.96
CA TYR A 158 -9.15 -5.24 7.49
C TYR A 158 -8.94 -4.98 8.97
N VAL A 159 -9.17 -3.75 9.41
CA VAL A 159 -8.98 -3.33 10.78
C VAL A 159 -10.24 -2.68 11.34
N ASP A 160 -10.54 -2.96 12.60
CA ASP A 160 -11.47 -2.18 13.40
C ASP A 160 -10.71 -1.00 14.01
N VAL A 161 -11.31 0.19 13.95
CA VAL A 161 -10.77 1.41 14.56
C VAL A 161 -11.38 1.59 15.93
N LEU A 162 -10.57 1.48 16.97
CA LEU A 162 -10.97 1.67 18.35
C LEU A 162 -10.57 3.07 18.83
N LEU A 163 -11.46 3.72 19.57
CA LEU A 163 -11.17 4.95 20.30
C LEU A 163 -11.01 4.62 21.77
N TYR A 164 -9.87 5.02 22.32
CA TYR A 164 -9.60 4.98 23.74
C TYR A 164 -9.68 6.40 24.32
N LEU A 165 -10.58 6.56 25.29
CA LEU A 165 -10.80 7.79 26.05
C LEU A 165 -10.19 7.64 27.44
N ARG A 166 -9.34 8.60 27.79
CA ARG A 166 -8.76 8.69 29.14
C ARG A 166 -9.77 9.36 30.08
N GLN A 167 -9.66 9.02 31.35
CA GLN A 167 -10.36 9.74 32.42
C GLN A 167 -9.88 11.20 32.44
N GLY A 168 -10.81 12.16 32.50
CA GLY A 168 -10.51 13.59 32.40
C GLY A 168 -11.76 14.47 32.49
N GLU A 169 -11.61 15.77 32.21
CA GLU A 169 -12.76 16.68 32.16
C GLU A 169 -13.74 16.22 31.07
N GLY A 170 -14.92 15.77 31.51
CA GLY A 170 -15.97 15.21 30.64
C GLY A 170 -16.06 13.69 30.59
N ASN A 171 -15.07 12.94 31.10
CA ASN A 171 -15.10 11.47 31.17
C ASN A 171 -14.71 10.96 32.56
N ALA A 172 -15.68 10.42 33.29
CA ALA A 172 -15.49 9.93 34.66
C ALA A 172 -14.64 8.65 34.74
N GLU A 173 -14.64 7.84 33.67
CA GLU A 173 -13.94 6.56 33.59
C GLU A 173 -13.14 6.45 32.28
N GLN A 174 -12.19 5.52 32.25
CA GLN A 174 -11.49 5.16 31.02
C GLN A 174 -12.39 4.23 30.19
N THR A 175 -12.60 4.55 28.92
CA THR A 175 -13.48 3.76 28.05
C THR A 175 -12.80 3.48 26.72
N ALA A 176 -13.04 2.29 26.17
CA ALA A 176 -12.64 1.90 24.82
C ALA A 176 -13.87 1.47 24.03
N GLN A 177 -14.00 1.94 22.79
CA GLN A 177 -15.10 1.56 21.92
C GLN A 177 -14.66 1.45 20.46
N VAL A 178 -15.30 0.57 19.70
CA VAL A 178 -15.13 0.51 18.24
C VAL A 178 -15.85 1.70 17.62
N VAL A 179 -15.13 2.54 16.90
CA VAL A 179 -15.66 3.71 16.20
C VAL A 179 -16.12 3.32 14.82
N ILE A 180 -15.27 2.66 14.04
CA ILE A 180 -15.63 2.17 12.70
C ILE A 180 -15.08 0.76 12.55
N PRO A 181 -15.94 -0.24 12.32
CA PRO A 181 -15.49 -1.60 12.05
C PRO A 181 -15.02 -1.75 10.60
N ALA A 182 -14.18 -2.77 10.37
CA ALA A 182 -13.86 -3.33 9.06
C ALA A 182 -13.40 -2.30 8.00
N LEU A 183 -12.46 -1.42 8.35
CA LEU A 183 -11.80 -0.57 7.36
C LEU A 183 -10.65 -1.30 6.70
N ARG A 184 -10.55 -1.18 5.38
CA ARG A 184 -9.41 -1.74 4.64
C ARG A 184 -8.18 -0.86 4.80
N LEU A 185 -7.07 -1.51 5.07
CA LEU A 185 -5.75 -0.91 5.15
C LEU A 185 -5.13 -0.80 3.75
N LEU A 186 -4.84 0.42 3.32
CA LEU A 186 -4.27 0.72 2.01
C LEU A 186 -2.74 0.75 2.04
N SER A 187 -2.15 1.30 3.10
CA SER A 187 -0.70 1.38 3.23
C SER A 187 -0.25 1.36 4.68
N VAL A 188 0.99 0.93 4.91
CA VAL A 188 1.68 1.01 6.20
C VAL A 188 3.09 1.55 5.97
N GLY A 189 3.38 2.74 6.49
CA GLY A 189 4.54 3.51 6.09
C GLY A 189 4.55 3.71 4.57
N ASP A 190 5.66 3.33 3.93
CA ASP A 190 5.86 3.49 2.49
C ASP A 190 5.33 2.32 1.65
N THR A 191 4.88 1.21 2.25
CA THR A 191 4.36 0.06 1.50
C THR A 191 2.90 0.24 1.16
N LEU A 192 2.61 0.28 -0.14
CA LEU A 192 1.26 0.34 -0.68
C LEU A 192 0.74 -1.08 -1.00
N GLY A 193 -0.55 -1.27 -0.83
CA GLY A 193 -1.23 -2.48 -1.27
C GLY A 193 -1.54 -2.51 -2.77
N ILE A 194 -2.50 -3.36 -3.11
CA ILE A 194 -3.01 -3.52 -4.47
C ILE A 194 -4.12 -2.50 -4.79
N THR A 195 -4.23 -2.14 -6.06
CA THR A 195 -5.29 -1.29 -6.62
C THR A 195 -6.63 -2.05 -6.69
N ASN A 196 -7.71 -1.33 -6.99
CA ASN A 196 -9.03 -1.95 -7.19
C ASN A 196 -9.06 -3.00 -8.32
N GLN A 197 -8.08 -2.95 -9.25
CA GLN A 197 -7.93 -3.91 -10.33
C GLN A 197 -7.01 -5.09 -9.97
N GLY A 198 -6.53 -5.16 -8.73
CA GLY A 198 -5.62 -6.21 -8.26
C GLY A 198 -4.16 -6.02 -8.68
N GLU A 199 -3.82 -4.90 -9.33
CA GLU A 199 -2.45 -4.58 -9.72
C GLU A 199 -1.68 -3.93 -8.55
N PRO A 200 -0.35 -4.12 -8.43
CA PRO A 200 0.47 -3.39 -7.47
C PRO A 200 0.33 -1.88 -7.64
N ALA A 201 0.03 -1.15 -6.57
CA ALA A 201 -0.14 0.32 -6.66
C ALA A 201 1.19 1.08 -6.76
N GLN A 202 2.30 0.43 -6.38
CA GLN A 202 3.64 1.02 -6.34
C GLN A 202 4.47 0.59 -7.54
N LEU A 203 5.11 1.55 -8.20
CA LEU A 203 6.09 1.24 -9.25
C LEU A 203 7.40 0.72 -8.63
N PRO A 204 8.06 -0.26 -9.28
CA PRO A 204 9.39 -0.69 -8.86
C PRO A 204 10.33 0.52 -8.80
N THR A 205 10.94 0.74 -7.64
CA THR A 205 11.94 1.79 -7.41
C THR A 205 13.25 1.12 -7.00
N ASP A 206 14.38 1.81 -7.22
CA ASP A 206 15.68 1.31 -6.80
C ASP A 206 15.72 0.97 -5.29
N ALA A 207 16.26 -0.21 -4.98
CA ALA A 207 16.27 -0.75 -3.62
C ALA A 207 16.97 0.16 -2.60
N ASP A 208 17.95 0.95 -3.03
CA ASP A 208 18.66 1.90 -2.18
C ASP A 208 17.82 3.13 -1.83
N GLU A 209 16.98 3.60 -2.76
CA GLU A 209 16.03 4.67 -2.48
C GLU A 209 14.93 4.18 -1.53
N GLU A 210 14.41 2.97 -1.74
CA GLU A 210 13.42 2.36 -0.84
C GLU A 210 13.95 2.23 0.58
N ARG A 211 15.21 1.80 0.75
CA ARG A 211 15.84 1.66 2.08
C ARG A 211 16.00 3.00 2.80
N ARG A 212 16.31 4.08 2.06
CA ARG A 212 16.44 5.43 2.63
C ARG A 212 15.08 5.96 3.06
N ARG A 213 14.03 5.77 2.25
CA ARG A 213 12.66 6.18 2.57
C ARG A 213 12.15 5.47 3.83
N ARG A 214 12.26 4.14 3.89
CA ARG A 214 11.84 3.32 5.05
C ARG A 214 12.48 3.72 6.38
N ARG A 215 13.73 4.20 6.37
CA ARG A 215 14.46 4.55 7.59
C ARG A 215 13.97 5.87 8.20
N ASN A 216 13.48 6.77 7.36
CA ASN A 216 13.15 8.15 7.76
C ASN A 216 11.64 8.43 7.70
N ALA A 217 10.84 7.52 7.15
CA ALA A 217 9.39 7.70 7.06
C ALA A 217 8.74 7.51 8.43
N PRO A 218 7.88 8.45 8.87
CA PRO A 218 7.01 8.21 10.03
C PRO A 218 6.10 7.01 9.73
N SER A 219 5.87 6.17 10.74
CA SER A 219 4.95 5.06 10.62
C SER A 219 3.52 5.60 10.53
N THR A 220 2.98 5.61 9.31
CA THR A 220 1.60 6.03 9.03
C THR A 220 0.81 4.89 8.42
N ALA A 221 -0.43 4.67 8.86
CA ALA A 221 -1.35 3.75 8.21
C ALA A 221 -2.36 4.55 7.40
N VAL A 222 -2.62 4.16 6.16
CA VAL A 222 -3.68 4.80 5.35
C VAL A 222 -4.86 3.85 5.26
N LEU A 223 -6.05 4.31 5.66
CA LEU A 223 -7.29 3.53 5.70
C LEU A 223 -8.25 4.00 4.60
N ALA A 224 -9.00 3.06 4.02
CA ALA A 224 -10.14 3.38 3.15
C ALA A 224 -11.38 3.62 4.01
N VAL A 225 -11.73 4.89 4.24
CA VAL A 225 -12.88 5.29 5.05
C VAL A 225 -14.07 5.60 4.15
N PRO A 226 -15.26 5.00 4.35
CA PRO A 226 -16.47 5.43 3.65
C PRO A 226 -16.77 6.90 3.91
N GLU A 227 -17.17 7.65 2.88
CA GLU A 227 -17.44 9.10 2.98
C GLU A 227 -18.44 9.43 4.10
N ALA A 228 -19.48 8.61 4.26
CA ALA A 228 -20.49 8.77 5.31
C ALA A 228 -19.93 8.68 6.75
N LEU A 229 -18.77 8.05 6.94
CA LEU A 229 -18.15 7.84 8.26
C LEU A 229 -16.95 8.75 8.49
N LEU A 230 -16.62 9.62 7.53
CA LEU A 230 -15.44 10.48 7.60
C LEU A 230 -15.51 11.46 8.79
N THR A 231 -16.66 12.09 9.01
CA THR A 231 -16.87 13.01 10.14
C THR A 231 -16.68 12.29 11.49
N ARG A 232 -17.22 11.06 11.62
CA ARG A 232 -17.03 10.24 12.83
C ARG A 232 -15.56 10.01 13.12
N PHE A 233 -14.81 9.65 12.08
CA PHE A 233 -13.39 9.36 12.19
C PHE A 233 -12.60 10.60 12.63
N MET A 234 -12.87 11.75 12.01
CA MET A 234 -12.19 13.01 12.32
C MET A 234 -12.47 13.45 13.76
N LEU A 235 -13.72 13.36 14.22
CA LEU A 235 -14.09 13.66 15.59
C LEU A 235 -13.42 12.71 16.58
N ALA A 236 -13.41 11.40 16.30
CA ALA A 236 -12.73 10.42 17.15
C ALA A 236 -11.23 10.71 17.30
N THR A 237 -10.57 11.18 16.23
CA THR A 237 -9.15 11.56 16.25
C THR A 237 -8.87 12.77 17.15
N GLN A 238 -9.85 13.68 17.31
CA GLN A 238 -9.71 14.85 18.17
C GLN A 238 -9.95 14.56 19.65
N VAL A 239 -10.87 13.63 19.95
CA VAL A 239 -11.35 13.41 21.32
C VAL A 239 -10.48 12.44 22.13
N GLY A 240 -9.72 11.56 21.46
CA GLY A 240 -8.87 10.59 22.16
C GLY A 240 -7.82 9.92 21.29
N SER A 241 -7.26 8.82 21.78
CA SER A 241 -6.25 8.06 21.04
C SER A 241 -6.89 6.90 20.29
N LEU A 242 -6.58 6.77 18.99
CA LEU A 242 -7.03 5.66 18.16
C LEU A 242 -6.14 4.43 18.34
N ARG A 243 -6.71 3.24 18.18
CA ARG A 243 -5.99 1.97 18.04
C ARG A 243 -6.58 1.17 16.89
N LEU A 244 -5.75 0.36 16.22
CA LEU A 244 -6.19 -0.52 15.14
C LEU A 244 -6.17 -1.97 15.63
N ALA A 245 -7.23 -2.71 15.37
CA ALA A 245 -7.29 -4.14 15.62
C ALA A 245 -7.55 -4.90 14.31
N VAL A 246 -6.67 -5.85 13.97
CA VAL A 246 -6.80 -6.65 12.75
C VAL A 246 -7.94 -7.65 12.87
N ARG A 247 -8.75 -7.76 11.82
CA ARG A 247 -9.82 -8.74 11.70
C ARG A 247 -9.29 -10.06 11.14
N SER A 248 -9.98 -11.15 11.48
CA SER A 248 -9.60 -12.48 11.00
C SER A 248 -9.76 -12.60 9.48
N VAL A 249 -8.82 -13.31 8.85
CA VAL A 249 -8.89 -13.69 7.43
C VAL A 249 -10.12 -14.56 7.11
N ASP A 250 -10.64 -15.30 8.11
CA ASP A 250 -11.81 -16.19 7.95
C ASP A 250 -13.09 -15.42 7.63
N GLU A 251 -13.14 -14.12 7.93
CA GLU A 251 -14.25 -13.24 7.55
C GLU A 251 -14.27 -12.90 6.06
N LYS A 252 -13.20 -13.19 5.31
CA LYS A 252 -13.11 -13.05 3.84
C LYS A 252 -13.45 -11.65 3.30
N ARG A 253 -13.32 -10.60 4.12
CA ARG A 253 -13.67 -9.20 3.78
C ARG A 253 -12.97 -8.71 2.53
N LEU A 254 -11.68 -9.03 2.36
CA LEU A 254 -10.93 -8.64 1.16
C LEU A 254 -11.45 -9.35 -0.10
N ALA A 255 -11.79 -10.64 0.00
CA ALA A 255 -12.36 -11.39 -1.11
C ALA A 255 -13.75 -10.86 -1.49
N ASP A 256 -14.60 -10.58 -0.50
CA ASP A 256 -15.93 -10.00 -0.72
C ASP A 256 -15.86 -8.61 -1.35
N TYR A 257 -14.86 -7.80 -0.96
CA TYR A 257 -14.57 -6.54 -1.63
C TYR A 257 -14.33 -6.76 -3.12
N TYR A 258 -13.34 -7.55 -3.52
CA TYR A 258 -13.07 -7.78 -4.95
C TYR A 258 -14.21 -8.49 -5.70
N ALA A 259 -15.07 -9.23 -4.99
CA ALA A 259 -16.28 -9.81 -5.56
C ALA A 259 -17.42 -8.78 -5.76
N GLY A 260 -17.23 -7.51 -5.38
CA GLY A 260 -18.23 -6.45 -5.53
C GLY A 260 -19.39 -6.54 -4.53
N LYS A 261 -19.28 -7.35 -3.48
CA LYS A 261 -20.30 -7.42 -2.43
C LYS A 261 -20.14 -6.18 -1.55
N GLU A 262 -21.00 -5.19 -1.75
CA GLU A 262 -20.92 -3.95 -0.99
C GLU A 262 -21.33 -4.16 0.48
N PRO A 263 -20.56 -3.66 1.46
CA PRO A 263 -20.93 -3.67 2.87
C PRO A 263 -21.88 -2.49 3.16
N VAL A 264 -22.96 -2.32 2.41
CA VAL A 264 -23.92 -1.21 2.62
C VAL A 264 -24.62 -1.33 3.98
N ALA A 265 -24.78 -2.57 4.48
CA ALA A 265 -25.49 -2.84 5.73
C ALA A 265 -24.79 -2.28 6.98
N ASP A 266 -23.45 -2.25 7.01
CA ASP A 266 -22.67 -1.82 8.19
C ASP A 266 -22.60 -0.28 8.27
N VAL A 267 -22.52 0.40 7.11
CA VAL A 267 -22.50 1.88 7.05
C VAL A 267 -23.80 2.48 7.60
N GLY A 268 -24.95 1.89 7.28
CA GLY A 268 -26.26 2.37 7.77
C GLY A 268 -26.43 2.20 9.29
N GLU A 269 -25.84 1.17 9.89
CA GLU A 269 -25.79 1.01 11.35
C GLU A 269 -24.84 2.00 12.00
N ALA A 270 -23.63 2.11 11.46
CA ALA A 270 -22.63 3.07 11.93
C ALA A 270 -23.13 4.52 11.85
N GLN A 271 -23.94 4.86 10.84
CA GLN A 271 -24.55 6.18 10.69
C GLN A 271 -25.68 6.43 11.69
N ARG A 272 -26.50 5.41 12.02
CA ARG A 272 -27.49 5.51 13.10
C ARG A 272 -26.84 5.72 14.47
N GLN A 273 -25.73 5.04 14.73
CA GLN A 273 -24.95 5.21 15.95
C GLN A 273 -24.26 6.58 16.02
N LEU A 274 -23.82 7.11 14.89
CA LEU A 274 -23.26 8.46 14.74
C LEU A 274 -24.19 9.53 15.30
N PHE A 275 -25.46 9.53 14.88
CA PHE A 275 -26.45 10.48 15.39
C PHE A 275 -26.68 10.35 16.90
N GLN A 276 -26.60 9.13 17.44
CA GLN A 276 -26.68 8.91 18.88
C GLN A 276 -25.43 9.43 19.60
N PHE A 277 -24.24 9.24 19.02
CA PHE A 277 -22.98 9.75 19.56
C PHE A 277 -22.96 11.28 19.59
N GLU A 278 -23.42 11.97 18.53
CA GLU A 278 -23.54 13.42 18.53
C GLU A 278 -24.54 13.91 19.59
N GLN A 279 -25.69 13.25 19.74
CA GLN A 279 -26.65 13.58 20.80
C GLN A 279 -26.06 13.37 22.21
N LEU A 280 -25.24 12.34 22.41
CA LEU A 280 -24.56 12.08 23.68
C LEU A 280 -23.45 13.11 23.95
N ALA A 281 -22.67 13.48 22.96
CA ALA A 281 -21.65 14.52 23.09
C ALA A 281 -22.27 15.90 23.38
N VAL A 282 -23.39 16.23 22.73
CA VAL A 282 -24.12 17.49 22.96
C VAL A 282 -24.84 17.50 24.31
N ARG A 283 -25.35 16.36 24.80
CA ARG A 283 -25.97 16.26 26.14
C ARG A 283 -24.95 16.12 27.27
N GLY A 284 -23.75 15.61 26.98
CA GLY A 284 -22.62 15.52 27.92
C GLY A 284 -21.95 16.87 28.18
N ALA A 285 -22.13 17.85 27.27
CA ALA A 285 -21.96 19.26 27.59
C ALA A 285 -23.09 19.67 28.54
N ALA A 286 -22.89 19.43 29.83
CA ALA A 286 -23.83 19.85 30.87
C ALA A 286 -24.26 21.31 30.60
N PRO A 287 -25.56 21.64 30.68
CA PRO A 287 -25.95 23.04 30.76
C PRO A 287 -25.13 23.65 31.89
N ALA A 288 -24.46 24.77 31.64
CA ALA A 288 -23.88 25.58 32.71
C ALA A 288 -24.93 25.65 33.83
N PRO A 289 -24.60 25.32 35.08
CA PRO A 289 -25.60 25.25 36.14
C PRO A 289 -26.29 26.61 36.17
N GLN A 290 -27.55 26.64 35.71
CA GLN A 290 -28.41 27.77 35.95
C GLN A 290 -28.48 27.85 37.47
N ALA A 291 -27.88 28.89 38.04
CA ALA A 291 -27.91 29.15 39.46
C ALA A 291 -29.37 29.04 39.90
N GLN A 292 -29.69 27.95 40.60
CA GLN A 292 -30.94 27.88 41.33
C GLN A 292 -30.90 29.08 42.29
N PRO A 293 -31.94 29.94 42.31
CA PRO A 293 -32.02 30.95 43.34
C PRO A 293 -31.98 30.23 44.69
N GLU A 294 -30.95 30.52 45.48
CA GLU A 294 -30.77 30.01 46.83
C GLU A 294 -32.10 30.14 47.59
N PRO A 295 -32.57 29.11 48.30
CA PRO A 295 -33.67 29.29 49.23
C PRO A 295 -33.21 30.29 50.28
N ALA A 296 -33.87 31.46 50.31
CA ALA A 296 -33.61 32.49 51.30
C ALA A 296 -33.63 31.86 52.70
N ARG A 297 -32.47 31.85 53.37
CA ARG A 297 -32.39 31.48 54.79
C ARG A 297 -33.35 32.37 55.56
N GLN A 298 -34.42 31.76 56.07
CA GLN A 298 -35.29 32.42 57.04
C GLN A 298 -34.45 32.71 58.28
N ALA A 299 -34.24 34.00 58.57
CA ALA A 299 -33.61 34.44 59.81
C ALA A 299 -34.46 33.98 61.00
N PRO A 300 -33.86 33.52 62.11
CA PRO A 300 -34.63 33.16 63.30
C PRO A 300 -35.34 34.39 63.85
N ALA A 301 -36.61 34.21 64.23
CA ALA A 301 -37.46 35.25 64.79
C ALA A 301 -36.81 35.86 66.04
N GLY A 302 -36.46 37.14 65.96
CA GLY A 302 -35.99 37.92 67.10
C GLY A 302 -37.11 38.15 68.10
N ILE A 303 -36.85 37.80 69.36
CA ILE A 303 -37.77 38.03 70.50
C ILE A 303 -37.79 39.54 70.79
N PRO A 304 -38.95 40.23 70.74
CA PRO A 304 -39.01 41.64 71.10
C PRO A 304 -38.89 41.81 72.61
N VAL A 305 -37.79 42.43 73.05
CA VAL A 305 -37.60 42.86 74.44
C VAL A 305 -38.17 44.26 74.61
N TYR A 306 -39.33 44.38 75.23
CA TYR A 306 -39.88 45.66 75.65
C TYR A 306 -39.16 46.14 76.91
N ARG A 307 -38.33 47.18 76.78
CA ARG A 307 -37.84 47.93 77.95
C ARG A 307 -38.88 49.00 78.28
N GLY A 308 -39.60 48.79 79.39
CA GLY A 308 -40.47 49.81 79.96
C GLY A 308 -39.63 50.87 80.65
N ASN A 309 -39.52 52.04 80.04
CA ASN A 309 -39.39 53.30 80.78
C ASN A 309 -39.70 54.49 79.87
N ASP A 310 -40.98 54.70 79.58
CA ASP A 310 -41.53 56.03 79.29
C ASP A 310 -42.99 56.02 79.74
N ALA A 311 -43.16 56.05 81.07
CA ALA A 311 -44.39 56.47 81.68
C ALA A 311 -44.44 57.99 81.72
N THR A 312 -45.66 58.52 81.64
CA THR A 312 -46.13 59.90 81.87
C THR A 312 -46.29 60.75 80.60
N ARG A 313 -47.43 61.41 80.35
CA ARG A 313 -48.71 61.52 81.07
C ARG A 313 -49.73 62.23 80.14
N GLN A 314 -50.96 61.72 80.17
CA GLN A 314 -52.23 62.46 80.36
C GLN A 314 -52.59 63.67 79.45
N THR A 315 -53.59 63.43 78.58
CA THR A 315 -54.96 64.05 78.48
C THR A 315 -55.15 65.58 78.55
N PRO A 316 -56.25 66.14 77.99
CA PRO A 316 -57.53 65.52 77.60
C PRO A 316 -57.86 65.54 76.11
#